data_AF-A0A4R6VAI3-F1
#
_entry.id   AF-A0A4R6VAI3-F1
#
_cell.length_a   1.000
_cell.length_b   1.000
_cell.length_c   1.000
_cell.angle_alpha   90.00
_cell.angle_beta   90.00
_cell.angle_gamma   90.00
#
_symmetry.space_group_name_H-M   'P 1'
#
loop_
_entity.id
_entity.type
_entity.pdbx_description
1 polymer ?
#
loop_
_entity_poly.entity_id
_entity_poly.type
_entity_poly.pdbx_seq_one_letter_code
_entity_poly.pdbx_strand_id
1 'polypeptide(L)'
;MKKIILILSLFILSGCVDPFLLSYGGGHLIDDMQYWEHIDTKEKASLKTENDCFDKVNENDSFTRDKYGQCLYDQGYRFRTSNLLYCFWYMPEKCKDYNKFR
;
A
#
# COMPACT_ATOMS: atom_id res chain seq x y z
N MET A 1 31.24 -2.30 -30.72
CA MET A 1 29.89 -2.84 -30.44
C MET A 1 29.85 -4.13 -29.60
N LYS A 2 30.98 -4.70 -29.12
CA LYS A 2 30.97 -5.90 -28.23
C LYS A 2 31.11 -5.58 -26.73
N LYS A 3 31.64 -4.41 -26.37
CA LYS A 3 31.92 -4.02 -24.97
C LYS A 3 30.70 -3.53 -24.19
N ILE A 4 29.66 -3.05 -24.88
CA ILE A 4 28.43 -2.53 -24.24
C ILE A 4 27.55 -3.68 -23.72
N ILE A 5 27.52 -4.82 -24.44
CA ILE A 5 26.74 -6.01 -24.05
C ILE A 5 27.23 -6.59 -22.72
N LEU A 6 28.54 -6.49 -22.44
CA LEU A 6 29.17 -7.03 -21.24
C LEU A 6 28.76 -6.26 -19.97
N ILE A 7 28.46 -4.97 -20.08
CA ILE A 7 28.01 -4.13 -18.96
C ILE A 7 26.53 -4.39 -18.65
N LEU A 8 25.69 -4.61 -19.67
CA LEU A 8 24.28 -4.99 -19.48
C LEU A 8 24.13 -6.38 -18.84
N SER A 9 25.02 -7.32 -19.15
CA SER A 9 25.01 -8.65 -18.52
C SER A 9 25.47 -8.66 -17.06
N LEU A 10 26.24 -7.64 -16.61
CA LEU A 10 26.67 -7.55 -15.21
C LEU A 10 25.53 -7.20 -14.26
N PHE A 11 24.51 -6.46 -14.73
CA PHE A 11 23.31 -6.19 -13.92
C PHE A 11 22.47 -7.43 -13.65
N ILE A 12 22.47 -8.41 -14.57
CA ILE A 12 21.69 -9.65 -14.44
C ILE A 12 22.38 -10.65 -13.49
N LEU A 13 23.72 -10.60 -13.40
CA LEU A 13 24.52 -11.49 -12.55
C LEU A 13 24.74 -10.97 -11.13
N SER A 14 24.57 -9.66 -10.89
CA SER A 14 24.59 -9.07 -9.55
C SER A 14 23.18 -9.03 -8.95
N GLY A 15 22.53 -10.19 -8.81
CA GLY A 15 21.35 -10.37 -7.97
C GLY A 15 20.31 -9.23 -8.05
N CYS A 16 19.68 -9.05 -9.22
CA CYS A 16 18.46 -8.26 -9.32
C CYS A 16 17.44 -8.83 -8.33
N VAL A 17 17.40 -8.20 -7.16
CA VAL A 17 16.36 -8.20 -6.11
C VAL A 17 15.44 -9.39 -6.23
N ASP A 18 15.86 -10.49 -5.60
CA ASP A 18 15.09 -11.71 -5.53
C ASP A 18 13.66 -11.36 -5.06
N PRO A 19 12.61 -11.61 -5.85
CA PRO A 19 11.22 -11.44 -5.40
C PRO A 19 10.97 -12.24 -4.12
N PHE A 20 11.81 -13.25 -3.87
CA PHE A 20 11.79 -14.08 -2.67
C PHE A 20 12.13 -13.31 -1.37
N LEU A 21 13.00 -12.29 -1.41
CA LEU A 21 13.30 -11.47 -0.23
C LEU A 21 12.11 -10.60 0.20
N LEU A 22 11.28 -10.17 -0.76
CA LEU A 22 9.99 -9.54 -0.48
C LEU A 22 8.92 -10.54 -0.01
N SER A 23 9.05 -11.84 -0.30
CA SER A 23 8.10 -12.83 0.23
C SER A 23 8.42 -13.31 1.65
N TYR A 24 9.70 -13.35 2.05
CA TYR A 24 10.10 -13.90 3.35
C TYR A 24 10.02 -12.89 4.51
N GLY A 25 10.08 -11.60 4.20
CA GLY A 25 9.83 -10.51 5.14
C GLY A 25 8.72 -9.54 4.71
N GLY A 26 8.17 -9.63 3.50
CA GLY A 26 7.50 -8.45 2.91
C GLY A 26 6.00 -8.35 3.05
N GLY A 27 5.29 -9.22 3.78
CA GLY A 27 3.86 -8.98 4.06
C GLY A 27 3.63 -7.65 4.81
N HIS A 28 4.34 -7.44 5.92
CA HIS A 28 4.26 -6.20 6.70
C HIS A 28 4.84 -5.00 5.94
N LEU A 29 5.96 -5.18 5.22
CA LEU A 29 6.55 -4.11 4.40
C LEU A 29 5.62 -3.69 3.26
N ILE A 30 4.85 -4.63 2.68
CA ILE A 30 3.84 -4.36 1.66
C ILE A 30 2.65 -3.66 2.31
N ASP A 31 2.14 -4.14 3.44
CA ASP A 31 1.03 -3.48 4.14
C ASP A 31 1.36 -2.05 4.59
N ASP A 32 2.61 -1.77 4.95
CA ASP A 32 3.10 -0.41 5.27
C ASP A 32 3.20 0.51 4.04
N MET A 33 3.05 -0.02 2.82
CA MET A 33 3.05 0.80 1.61
C MET A 33 1.75 1.57 1.41
N GLN A 34 0.64 1.15 2.04
CA GLN A 34 -0.59 1.93 2.03
C GLN A 34 -0.64 2.89 3.21
N TYR A 35 -1.24 4.06 2.99
CA TYR A 35 -1.50 5.02 4.05
C TYR A 35 -2.69 5.90 3.69
N TRP A 36 -3.27 6.54 4.69
CA TRP A 36 -4.33 7.53 4.52
C TRP A 36 -3.73 8.93 4.67
N GLU A 37 -4.06 9.81 3.74
CA GLU A 37 -3.52 11.16 3.68
C GLU A 37 -4.66 12.18 3.76
N HIS A 38 -4.57 13.14 4.67
CA HIS A 38 -5.57 14.20 4.76
C HIS A 38 -5.53 15.07 3.50
N ILE A 39 -6.70 15.34 2.92
CA ILE A 39 -6.83 15.97 1.60
C ILE A 39 -6.20 17.36 1.59
N ASP A 40 -6.36 18.14 2.66
CA ASP A 40 -5.90 19.53 2.70
C ASP A 40 -4.47 19.65 3.22
N THR A 41 -4.16 18.99 4.33
CA THR A 41 -2.89 19.14 5.04
C THR A 41 -1.78 18.22 4.52
N LYS A 42 -2.15 17.18 3.75
CA LYS A 42 -1.24 16.11 3.29
C LYS A 42 -0.60 15.29 4.41
N GLU A 43 -1.09 15.45 5.63
CA GLU A 43 -0.61 14.67 6.77
C GLU A 43 -1.14 13.25 6.70
N LYS A 44 -0.33 12.29 7.15
CA LYS A 44 -0.79 10.91 7.29
C LYS A 44 -1.79 10.83 8.44
N ALA A 45 -2.82 10.00 8.27
CA ALA A 45 -3.73 9.66 9.35
C ALA A 45 -2.92 9.15 10.54
N SER A 46 -3.30 9.61 11.73
CA SER A 46 -2.70 9.10 12.96
C SER A 46 -3.18 7.67 13.21
N LEU A 47 -2.38 6.88 13.93
CA LEU A 47 -2.82 5.54 14.39
C LEU A 47 -4.13 5.60 15.18
N LYS A 48 -4.34 6.68 15.93
CA LYS A 48 -5.59 6.90 16.66
C LYS A 48 -6.77 7.02 15.69
N THR A 49 -6.66 7.84 14.65
CA THR A 49 -7.71 8.02 13.63
C THR A 49 -8.05 6.72 12.93
N GLU A 50 -7.04 5.95 12.56
CA GLU A 50 -7.21 4.64 11.93
C GLU A 50 -7.91 3.64 12.87
N ASN A 51 -7.48 3.56 14.14
CA ASN A 51 -8.09 2.68 15.13
C ASN A 51 -9.53 3.10 15.47
N ASP A 52 -9.79 4.40 15.64
CA ASP A 52 -11.13 4.93 15.93
C ASP A 52 -12.11 4.54 14.79
N CYS A 53 -11.67 4.59 13.53
CA CYS A 53 -12.48 4.08 12.41
C CYS A 53 -12.63 2.57 12.42
N PHE A 54 -11.55 1.82 12.69
CA PHE A 54 -11.59 0.36 12.76
C PHE A 54 -12.61 -0.11 13.80
N ASP A 55 -12.52 0.40 15.02
CA ASP A 55 -13.40 0.05 16.14
C ASP A 55 -14.86 0.38 15.80
N LYS A 56 -15.10 1.58 15.24
CA LYS A 56 -16.44 2.02 14.84
C LYS A 56 -17.08 1.13 13.78
N VAL A 57 -16.31 0.65 12.80
CA VAL A 57 -16.88 -0.18 11.71
C VAL A 57 -16.85 -1.67 12.01
N ASN A 58 -16.10 -2.08 13.03
CA ASN A 58 -16.01 -3.46 13.49
C ASN A 58 -16.92 -3.76 14.69
N GLU A 59 -17.85 -2.86 15.02
CA GLU A 59 -18.93 -3.20 15.96
C GLU A 59 -19.67 -4.46 15.47
N ASN A 60 -19.78 -5.45 16.36
CA ASN A 60 -20.37 -6.78 16.10
C ASN A 60 -19.71 -7.59 14.97
N ASP A 61 -18.38 -7.52 14.81
CA ASP A 61 -17.60 -8.26 13.82
C ASP A 61 -18.06 -8.05 12.36
N SER A 62 -18.63 -6.87 12.08
CA SER A 62 -19.22 -6.52 10.78
C SER A 62 -18.27 -5.74 9.86
N PHE A 63 -16.96 -5.87 10.11
CA PHE A 63 -15.91 -5.17 9.38
C PHE A 63 -15.99 -5.44 7.88
N THR A 64 -15.93 -4.37 7.11
CA THR A 64 -15.63 -4.42 5.68
C THR A 64 -14.64 -3.30 5.38
N ARG A 65 -13.73 -3.55 4.44
CA ARG A 65 -12.80 -2.51 3.97
C ARG A 65 -13.54 -1.29 3.44
N ASP A 66 -14.71 -1.50 2.82
CA ASP A 66 -15.51 -0.39 2.33
C ASP A 66 -15.96 0.57 3.44
N LYS A 67 -16.59 0.03 4.50
CA LYS A 67 -17.01 0.84 5.66
C LYS A 67 -15.82 1.56 6.30
N TYR A 68 -14.69 0.86 6.43
CA TYR A 68 -13.46 1.44 6.97
C TYR A 68 -12.95 2.61 6.12
N GLY A 69 -12.84 2.41 4.81
CA GLY A 69 -12.39 3.44 3.88
C GLY A 69 -13.34 4.63 3.84
N GLN A 70 -14.66 4.39 3.88
CA GLN A 70 -15.67 5.44 3.96
C GLN A 70 -15.52 6.26 5.24
N CYS A 71 -15.31 5.61 6.40
CA CYS A 71 -15.11 6.31 7.68
C CYS A 71 -13.94 7.29 7.65
N LEU A 72 -12.82 6.90 7.02
CA LEU A 72 -11.65 7.76 6.86
C LEU A 72 -11.90 8.86 5.82
N TYR A 73 -12.59 8.52 4.73
CA TYR A 73 -12.95 9.48 3.69
C TYR A 73 -13.86 10.60 4.22
N ASP A 74 -14.84 10.27 5.05
CA ASP A 74 -15.73 11.23 5.70
C ASP A 74 -14.98 12.17 6.66
N GLN A 75 -13.82 11.75 7.17
CA GLN A 75 -12.91 12.56 8.00
C GLN A 75 -11.91 13.36 7.16
N GLY A 76 -12.04 13.38 5.83
CA GLY A 76 -11.19 14.16 4.93
C GLY A 76 -9.90 13.44 4.52
N TYR A 77 -9.80 12.12 4.69
CA TYR A 77 -8.63 11.34 4.26
C TYR A 77 -8.86 10.63 2.93
N ARG A 78 -7.79 10.52 2.15
CA ARG A 78 -7.78 9.74 0.90
C ARG A 78 -6.73 8.65 0.94
N PHE A 79 -7.03 7.54 0.26
CA PHE A 79 -6.14 6.40 0.18
C PHE A 79 -4.93 6.72 -0.70
N ARG A 80 -3.72 6.43 -0.20
CA ARG A 80 -2.46 6.61 -0.91
C ARG A 80 -1.58 5.38 -0.76
N THR A 81 -0.64 5.26 -1.69
CA THR A 81 0.32 4.17 -1.73
C THR A 81 1.70 4.74 -2.01
N SER A 82 2.72 4.35 -1.23
CA SER A 82 4.10 4.80 -1.42
C SER A 82 4.78 4.13 -2.63
N ASN A 83 4.19 3.06 -3.17
CA ASN A 83 4.69 2.33 -4.32
C ASN A 83 3.63 2.22 -5.42
N LEU A 84 4.00 2.61 -6.65
CA LEU A 84 3.13 2.53 -7.82
C LEU A 84 2.68 1.09 -8.13
N LEU A 85 3.56 0.12 -7.89
CA LEU A 85 3.29 -1.30 -8.13
C LEU A 85 2.41 -1.93 -7.04
N TYR A 86 2.15 -1.26 -5.92
CA TYR A 86 1.35 -1.79 -4.81
C TYR A 86 0.00 -2.34 -5.29
N CYS A 87 -0.75 -1.53 -6.06
CA CYS A 87 -2.06 -1.92 -6.55
C CYS A 87 -2.04 -2.82 -7.80
N PHE A 88 -0.90 -2.96 -8.47
CA PHE A 88 -0.79 -3.77 -9.69
C PHE A 88 -0.24 -5.17 -9.43
N TRP A 89 0.68 -5.31 -8.49
CA TRP A 89 1.44 -6.55 -8.26
C TRP A 89 1.25 -7.14 -6.88
N TYR A 90 1.06 -6.32 -5.84
CA TYR A 90 1.13 -6.81 -4.46
C TYR A 90 -0.25 -6.96 -3.79
N MET A 91 -1.13 -5.98 -3.94
CA MET A 91 -2.44 -5.93 -3.25
C MET A 91 -3.57 -5.48 -4.19
N PRO A 92 -3.80 -6.17 -5.33
CA PRO A 92 -4.78 -5.74 -6.32
C PRO A 92 -6.21 -5.70 -5.78
N GLU A 93 -6.63 -6.70 -5.00
CA GLU A 93 -7.99 -6.75 -4.43
C GLU A 93 -8.22 -5.64 -3.37
N LYS A 94 -7.26 -5.44 -2.47
CA LYS A 94 -7.32 -4.37 -1.46
C LYS A 94 -7.38 -2.98 -2.11
N CYS A 95 -6.62 -2.79 -3.19
CA CYS A 95 -6.67 -1.55 -3.96
C CYS A 95 -7.97 -1.39 -4.76
N LYS A 96 -8.62 -2.46 -5.23
CA LYS A 96 -9.96 -2.34 -5.84
C LYS A 96 -10.95 -1.75 -4.83
N ASP A 97 -10.90 -2.21 -3.58
CA ASP A 97 -11.77 -1.72 -2.51
C ASP A 97 -11.50 -0.23 -2.21
N TYR A 98 -10.23 0.19 -2.15
CA TYR A 98 -9.85 1.55 -1.77
C TYR A 98 -9.65 2.56 -2.89
N ASN A 99 -9.59 2.13 -4.16
CA ASN A 99 -9.35 3.02 -5.30
C ASN A 99 -10.41 4.13 -5.42
N LYS A 100 -11.63 3.87 -4.96
CA LYS A 100 -12.71 4.86 -4.92
C LYS A 100 -12.50 6.00 -3.91
N PHE A 101 -11.56 5.83 -2.98
CA PHE A 101 -11.19 6.83 -1.96
C PHE A 101 -9.84 7.50 -2.25
N ARG A 102 -9.28 7.39 -3.46
CA ARG A 102 -7.97 7.97 -3.84
C ARG A 102 -7.98 9.49 -4.07
#